data_AF-A0A498QZ60-F1
#
_entry.id   AF-A0A498QZ60-F1
#
_cell.length_a   1.000
_cell.length_b   1.000
_cell.length_c   1.000
_cell.angle_alpha   90.00
_cell.angle_beta   90.00
_cell.angle_gamma   90.00
#
_symmetry.space_group_name_H-M   'P 1'
#
loop_
_entity.id
_entity.type
_entity.pdbx_description
1 polymer ?
#
loop_
_entity_poly.entity_id
_entity_poly.type
_entity_poly.pdbx_seq_one_letter_code
_entity_poly.pdbx_strand_id
1 'polypeptide(L)'
;MNAAKPSGLEIGSTRPLSRAERRAEAARVKADEAPPEPAPVSPPLQDDDVPPAPMVTPDQGNEAPEPPVRLKARQRKAKNPFATQLHSGTLARLEWIKARGYAITDTVDEAINTYLDKAGIPRPDHNDRMPS
;
A
#
# COMPACT_ATOMS: atom_id res chain seq x y z
N MET A 1 38.92 20.31 42.98
CA MET A 1 39.41 19.08 42.32
C MET A 1 38.26 18.55 41.47
N ASN A 2 38.25 18.83 40.16
CA ASN A 2 37.14 18.43 39.27
C ASN A 2 37.54 17.16 38.51
N ALA A 3 36.85 16.05 38.76
CA ALA A 3 37.00 14.81 37.99
C ALA A 3 35.84 14.68 36.98
N ALA A 4 36.20 14.48 35.72
CA ALA A 4 35.31 14.38 34.58
C ALA A 4 34.44 13.11 34.60
N LYS A 5 33.21 13.21 34.08
CA LYS A 5 32.30 12.07 33.87
C LYS A 5 32.81 11.21 32.70
N PRO A 6 32.81 9.87 32.79
CA PRO A 6 33.21 9.03 31.67
C PRO A 6 32.16 9.04 30.56
N SER A 7 32.67 9.16 29.34
CA SER A 7 31.94 9.12 28.07
C SER A 7 31.18 7.80 27.91
N GLY A 8 29.92 7.89 27.46
CA GLY A 8 29.07 6.72 27.20
C GLY A 8 29.63 5.81 26.09
N LEU A 9 29.22 4.54 26.13
CA LEU A 9 29.59 3.52 25.15
C LEU A 9 28.97 3.87 23.78
N GLU A 10 29.80 4.37 22.87
CA GLU A 10 29.42 4.67 21.47
C GLU A 10 29.13 3.36 20.73
N ILE A 11 27.86 2.99 20.61
CA ILE A 11 27.43 1.88 19.75
C ILE A 11 27.26 2.45 18.33
N GLY A 12 28.26 2.24 17.49
CA GLY A 12 28.22 2.63 16.08
C GLY A 12 26.99 2.07 15.36
N SER A 13 26.33 2.91 14.57
CA SER A 13 25.11 2.54 13.84
C SER A 13 25.37 1.42 12.83
N THR A 14 24.72 0.26 12.99
CA THR A 14 24.83 -0.92 12.11
C THR A 14 23.86 -0.88 10.92
N ARG A 15 23.27 0.28 10.62
CA ARG A 15 22.31 0.42 9.51
C ARG A 15 23.05 0.80 8.23
N PRO A 16 22.82 0.09 7.10
CA PRO A 16 23.45 0.41 5.83
C PRO A 16 23.06 1.83 5.41
N LEU A 17 24.07 2.66 5.14
CA LEU A 17 23.94 4.09 4.88
C LEU A 17 23.44 4.38 3.46
N SER A 18 23.42 3.38 2.58
CA SER A 18 23.00 3.56 1.19
C SER A 18 22.16 2.40 0.62
N ARG A 19 21.38 2.72 -0.41
CA ARG A 19 20.64 1.74 -1.21
C ARG A 19 21.57 0.80 -2.00
N ALA A 20 22.77 1.28 -2.34
CA ALA A 20 23.77 0.51 -3.07
C ALA A 20 24.32 -0.65 -2.21
N GLU A 21 24.69 -0.38 -0.96
CA GLU A 21 25.12 -1.41 -0.01
C GLU A 21 24.02 -2.44 0.25
N ARG A 22 22.75 -2.01 0.34
CA ARG A 22 21.62 -2.93 0.50
C ARG A 22 21.48 -3.91 -0.67
N ARG A 23 21.83 -3.49 -1.90
CA ARG A 23 21.84 -4.40 -3.06
C ARG A 23 23.04 -5.35 -3.05
N ALA A 24 24.21 -4.88 -2.60
CA ALA A 24 25.40 -5.72 -2.48
C ALA A 24 25.21 -6.85 -1.46
N GLU A 25 24.62 -6.55 -0.29
CA GLU A 25 24.29 -7.57 0.71
C GLU A 25 23.23 -8.57 0.21
N ALA A 26 22.21 -8.11 -0.52
CA ALA A 26 21.22 -9.00 -1.14
C ALA A 26 21.81 -9.92 -2.22
N ALA A 27 22.89 -9.51 -2.89
CA ALA A 27 23.60 -10.35 -3.86
C ALA A 27 24.43 -11.46 -3.17
N ARG A 28 25.00 -11.18 -1.98
CA ARG A 28 25.72 -12.19 -1.19
C ARG A 28 24.80 -13.32 -0.69
N VAL A 29 23.60 -12.98 -0.23
CA VAL A 29 22.62 -13.98 0.24
C VAL A 29 22.13 -14.89 -0.88
N LYS A 30 22.01 -14.39 -2.12
CA LYS A 30 21.59 -15.19 -3.27
C LYS A 30 22.64 -16.18 -3.79
N ALA A 31 23.92 -15.94 -3.52
CA ALA A 31 24.99 -16.83 -3.95
C ALA A 31 25.08 -18.12 -3.11
N ASP A 32 24.55 -18.10 -1.89
CA ASP A 32 24.57 -19.24 -0.96
C ASP A 32 23.36 -20.20 -1.17
N GLU A 33 22.34 -19.78 -1.92
CA GLU A 33 21.14 -20.58 -2.24
C GLU A 33 21.09 -20.92 -3.75
N ALA A 34 22.09 -21.67 -4.20
CA ALA A 34 22.07 -22.33 -5.51
C ALA A 34 21.99 -23.85 -5.30
N PRO A 35 20.82 -24.49 -5.55
CA PRO A 35 20.76 -25.94 -5.73
C PRO A 35 21.61 -26.37 -6.95
N PRO A 36 22.35 -27.49 -6.88
CA PRO A 36 23.20 -27.92 -7.99
C PRO A 36 22.39 -28.30 -9.23
N GLU A 37 22.91 -27.85 -10.38
CA GLU A 37 22.46 -28.06 -11.76
C GLU A 37 22.78 -29.51 -12.27
N PRO A 38 22.44 -29.89 -13.52
CA PRO A 38 21.58 -31.01 -13.87
C PRO A 38 22.33 -32.25 -14.43
N ALA A 39 21.63 -33.37 -14.62
CA ALA A 39 22.12 -34.50 -15.44
C ALA A 39 21.01 -35.07 -16.34
N PRO A 40 21.36 -35.60 -17.54
CA PRO A 40 20.48 -35.68 -18.70
C PRO A 40 19.83 -37.07 -18.88
N VAL A 41 18.65 -37.11 -19.50
CA VAL A 41 18.12 -38.35 -20.11
C VAL A 41 17.25 -38.02 -21.33
N SER A 42 17.62 -38.63 -22.46
CA SER A 42 17.00 -38.56 -23.80
C SER A 42 15.82 -39.56 -23.95
N PRO A 43 14.99 -39.49 -25.03
CA PRO A 43 13.57 -39.91 -25.10
C PRO A 43 13.38 -41.36 -25.63
N PRO A 44 12.14 -41.92 -25.75
CA PRO A 44 11.39 -41.80 -27.03
C PRO A 44 9.83 -42.07 -27.02
N LEU A 45 9.23 -41.96 -28.24
CA LEU A 45 7.95 -42.52 -28.81
C LEU A 45 6.60 -41.93 -28.33
N GLN A 46 5.87 -41.13 -29.13
CA GLN A 46 5.05 -41.44 -30.33
C GLN A 46 4.04 -42.58 -30.16
N ASP A 47 2.76 -42.22 -30.01
CA ASP A 47 1.62 -43.06 -30.38
C ASP A 47 0.66 -42.22 -31.23
N ASP A 48 0.44 -42.70 -32.46
CA ASP A 48 -0.47 -42.21 -33.48
C ASP A 48 -1.93 -42.46 -33.04
N ASP A 49 -2.77 -41.42 -33.02
CA ASP A 49 -4.19 -41.58 -33.38
C ASP A 49 -4.73 -40.25 -33.92
N VAL A 50 -4.94 -40.19 -35.24
CA VAL A 50 -5.67 -39.11 -35.92
C VAL A 50 -7.04 -39.65 -36.31
N PRO A 51 -8.10 -38.90 -36.02
CA PRO A 51 -9.14 -38.69 -37.02
C PRO A 51 -9.48 -37.19 -37.23
N PRO A 52 -10.15 -36.84 -38.34
CA PRO A 52 -9.82 -35.68 -39.15
C PRO A 52 -10.51 -34.37 -38.73
N ALA A 53 -9.93 -33.26 -39.19
CA ALA A 53 -10.36 -31.89 -38.96
C ALA A 53 -11.79 -31.58 -39.44
N PRO A 54 -12.52 -30.70 -38.73
CA PRO A 54 -13.41 -29.74 -39.38
C PRO A 54 -12.64 -28.43 -39.60
N MET A 55 -12.66 -27.97 -40.84
CA MET A 55 -12.24 -26.64 -41.26
C MET A 55 -12.85 -25.57 -40.36
N VAL A 56 -12.02 -24.74 -39.74
CA VAL A 56 -12.43 -23.43 -39.21
C VAL A 56 -11.73 -22.37 -40.06
N THR A 57 -12.53 -21.80 -40.95
CA THR A 57 -12.34 -20.51 -41.59
C THR A 57 -11.84 -19.46 -40.59
N PRO A 58 -10.90 -18.57 -40.94
CA PRO A 58 -10.62 -17.41 -40.09
C PRO A 58 -11.80 -16.44 -40.23
N ASP A 59 -12.75 -16.51 -39.29
CA ASP A 59 -13.73 -15.43 -39.14
C ASP A 59 -12.97 -14.23 -38.58
N GLN A 60 -12.78 -13.25 -39.45
CA GLN A 60 -12.15 -11.98 -39.20
C GLN A 60 -13.07 -11.14 -38.31
N GLY A 61 -13.16 -11.54 -37.04
CA GLY A 61 -13.84 -10.81 -35.99
C GLY A 61 -13.04 -9.56 -35.65
N ASN A 62 -13.49 -8.44 -36.22
CA ASN A 62 -13.14 -7.07 -35.89
C ASN A 62 -13.05 -6.85 -34.36
N GLU A 63 -11.86 -7.04 -33.79
CA GLU A 63 -11.56 -6.67 -32.40
C GLU A 63 -11.50 -5.15 -32.33
N ALA A 64 -12.68 -4.53 -32.15
CA ALA A 64 -12.76 -3.15 -31.72
C ALA A 64 -12.09 -3.06 -30.34
N PRO A 65 -11.05 -2.24 -30.17
CA PRO A 65 -10.36 -2.13 -28.89
C PRO A 65 -11.34 -1.57 -27.87
N GLU A 66 -11.71 -2.37 -26.86
CA GLU A 66 -12.49 -1.90 -25.72
C GLU A 66 -11.77 -0.68 -25.11
N PRO A 67 -12.50 0.42 -24.80
CA PRO A 67 -11.87 1.58 -24.22
C PRO A 67 -11.27 1.19 -22.87
N PRO A 68 -10.00 1.53 -22.61
CA PRO A 68 -9.36 1.15 -21.36
C PRO A 68 -10.17 1.71 -20.19
N VAL A 69 -10.54 0.84 -19.25
CA VAL A 69 -11.19 1.20 -17.99
C VAL A 69 -10.24 2.11 -17.21
N ARG A 70 -10.40 3.42 -17.39
CA ARG A 70 -9.63 4.44 -16.67
C ARG A 70 -10.21 4.59 -15.27
N LEU A 71 -9.57 3.91 -14.33
CA LEU A 71 -9.79 4.14 -12.90
C LEU A 71 -9.53 5.62 -12.60
N LYS A 72 -10.54 6.31 -12.05
CA LYS A 72 -10.43 7.72 -11.70
C LYS A 72 -9.26 7.88 -10.74
N ALA A 73 -8.29 8.71 -11.11
CA ALA A 73 -7.15 9.02 -10.25
C ALA A 73 -7.68 9.50 -8.90
N ARG A 74 -7.13 8.96 -7.81
CA ARG A 74 -7.47 9.37 -6.45
C ARG A 74 -7.21 10.87 -6.31
N GLN A 75 -8.26 11.66 -6.46
CA GLN A 75 -8.27 13.08 -6.11
C GLN A 75 -8.04 13.14 -4.59
N ARG A 76 -6.77 13.32 -4.20
CA ARG A 76 -6.41 13.59 -2.81
C ARG A 76 -6.84 15.02 -2.53
N LYS A 77 -8.12 15.22 -2.19
CA LYS A 77 -8.55 16.49 -1.60
C LYS A 77 -7.70 16.69 -0.35
N ALA A 78 -6.96 17.80 -0.30
CA ALA A 78 -6.06 18.08 0.81
C ALA A 78 -6.89 18.18 2.09
N LYS A 79 -6.62 17.31 3.06
CA LYS A 79 -7.21 17.41 4.41
C LYS A 79 -6.36 18.39 5.20
N ASN A 80 -6.98 19.43 5.77
CA ASN A 80 -6.29 20.36 6.65
C ASN A 80 -6.13 19.73 8.05
N PRO A 81 -4.96 19.85 8.70
CA PRO A 81 -4.78 19.32 10.05
C PRO A 81 -5.68 20.09 11.04
N PHE A 82 -6.36 19.34 11.91
CA PHE A 82 -7.19 19.89 12.99
C PHE A 82 -6.60 19.46 14.33
N ALA A 83 -5.95 20.40 15.03
CA ALA A 83 -5.31 20.14 16.32
C ALA A 83 -6.19 20.67 17.46
N THR A 84 -6.82 19.77 18.21
CA THR A 84 -7.58 20.10 19.42
C THR A 84 -7.21 19.14 20.56
N GLN A 85 -7.39 19.60 21.80
CA GLN A 85 -7.17 18.78 22.98
C GLN A 85 -8.43 17.96 23.28
N LEU A 86 -8.27 16.66 23.53
CA LEU A 86 -9.36 15.75 23.85
C LEU A 86 -9.21 15.22 25.27
N HIS A 87 -10.33 14.96 25.94
CA HIS A 87 -10.33 14.29 27.23
C HIS A 87 -9.80 12.85 27.11
N SER A 88 -9.17 12.35 28.18
CA SER A 88 -8.61 11.00 28.25
C SER A 88 -9.63 9.91 27.92
N GLY A 89 -10.87 10.05 28.41
CA GLY A 89 -11.96 9.11 28.10
C GLY A 89 -12.31 9.06 26.61
N THR A 90 -12.24 10.20 25.91
CA THR A 90 -12.46 10.25 24.47
C THR A 90 -11.31 9.60 23.71
N LEU A 91 -10.07 9.85 24.12
CA LEU A 91 -8.88 9.21 23.53
C LEU A 91 -8.95 7.68 23.66
N ALA A 92 -9.31 7.17 24.83
CA ALA A 92 -9.47 5.73 25.04
C ALA A 92 -10.52 5.11 24.09
N ARG A 93 -11.62 5.82 23.82
CA ARG A 93 -12.64 5.38 22.84
C ARG A 93 -12.10 5.39 21.41
N LEU A 94 -11.31 6.40 21.04
CA LEU A 94 -10.68 6.48 19.72
C LEU A 94 -9.65 5.37 19.52
N GLU A 95 -8.88 5.03 20.55
CA GLU A 95 -7.96 3.89 20.52
C GLU A 95 -8.69 2.55 20.41
N TRP A 96 -9.82 2.39 21.11
CA TRP A 96 -10.65 1.19 21.06
C TRP A 96 -11.24 0.92 19.67
N ILE A 97 -11.68 1.97 18.94
CA ILE A 97 -12.14 1.82 17.55
C ILE A 97 -10.97 1.61 16.58
N LYS A 98 -9.81 2.25 16.83
CA LYS A 98 -8.61 2.05 16.03
C LYS A 98 -8.16 0.58 16.05
N ALA A 99 -8.22 -0.06 17.22
CA ALA A 99 -7.90 -1.49 17.38
C ALA A 99 -8.83 -2.41 16.58
N ARG A 100 -10.00 -1.93 16.15
CA ARG A 100 -10.98 -2.65 15.33
C ARG A 100 -10.89 -2.34 13.84
N GLY A 101 -9.87 -1.60 13.43
CA GLY A 101 -9.65 -1.24 12.03
C GLY A 101 -10.41 0.00 11.56
N TYR A 102 -11.10 0.72 12.44
CA TYR A 102 -11.71 2.00 12.07
C TYR A 102 -10.65 3.09 11.92
N ALA A 103 -10.79 3.92 10.89
CA ALA A 103 -9.92 5.06 10.64
C ALA A 103 -10.36 6.26 11.51
N ILE A 104 -9.55 6.61 12.51
CA ILE A 104 -9.83 7.74 13.42
C ILE A 104 -10.16 9.02 12.65
N THR A 105 -9.41 9.34 11.60
CA THR A 105 -9.64 10.56 10.80
C THR A 105 -11.04 10.61 10.22
N ASP A 106 -11.53 9.50 9.67
CA ASP A 106 -12.84 9.47 9.02
C ASP A 106 -13.95 9.43 10.08
N THR A 107 -13.76 8.71 11.19
CA THR A 107 -14.72 8.71 12.31
C THR A 107 -14.85 10.09 12.96
N VAL A 108 -13.74 10.79 13.18
CA VAL A 108 -13.74 12.13 13.77
C VAL A 108 -14.41 13.13 12.82
N ASP A 109 -14.09 13.08 11.52
CA ASP A 109 -14.70 13.94 10.51
C ASP A 109 -16.22 13.72 10.42
N GLU A 110 -16.67 12.46 10.38
CA GLU A 110 -18.09 12.11 10.37
C GLU A 110 -18.80 12.54 11.66
N ALA A 111 -18.20 12.29 12.82
CA ALA A 111 -18.77 12.66 14.11
C ALA A 111 -18.92 14.18 14.27
N ILE A 112 -17.91 14.95 13.82
CA ILE A 112 -17.97 16.42 13.82
C ILE A 112 -19.08 16.88 12.87
N ASN A 113 -19.09 16.44 11.60
CA ASN A 113 -20.11 16.86 10.65
C ASN A 113 -21.52 16.50 11.12
N THR A 114 -21.73 15.30 11.67
CA THR A 114 -23.01 14.88 12.25
C THR A 114 -23.44 15.77 13.41
N TYR A 115 -22.51 16.20 14.26
CA TYR A 115 -22.79 17.12 15.35
C TYR A 115 -23.17 18.51 14.82
N LEU A 116 -22.44 19.03 13.84
CA LEU A 116 -22.71 20.34 13.22
C LEU A 116 -24.06 20.35 12.48
N ASP A 117 -24.40 19.27 11.75
CA ASP A 117 -25.70 19.11 11.09
C ASP A 117 -26.84 19.15 12.11
N LYS A 118 -26.69 18.44 13.24
CA LYS A 118 -27.68 18.43 14.33
C LYS A 118 -27.81 19.80 15.01
N ALA A 119 -26.73 20.58 15.02
CA ALA A 119 -26.74 21.96 15.49
C ALA A 119 -27.32 22.94 14.45
N GLY A 120 -27.70 22.47 13.25
CA GLY A 120 -28.24 23.32 12.19
C GLY A 120 -27.20 24.19 11.49
N ILE A 121 -25.91 23.88 11.66
CA ILE A 121 -24.84 24.63 11.00
C ILE A 121 -24.83 24.26 9.52
N PRO A 122 -24.92 25.26 8.61
CA PRO A 122 -25.00 24.99 7.19
C PRO A 122 -23.71 24.37 6.66
N ARG A 123 -23.86 23.52 5.64
CA ARG A 123 -22.71 22.91 4.96
C ARG A 123 -22.03 23.90 4.02
N PRO A 124 -20.71 23.78 3.85
CA PRO A 124 -19.99 24.60 2.89
C PRO A 124 -20.42 24.28 1.46
N ASP A 125 -20.28 25.25 0.56
CA ASP A 125 -20.55 25.08 -0.87
C ASP A 125 -19.52 24.16 -1.55
N HIS A 126 -19.66 23.95 -2.86
CA HIS A 126 -18.74 23.15 -3.66
C HIS A 126 -17.30 23.71 -3.68
N ASN A 127 -17.09 24.95 -3.24
CA ASN A 127 -15.78 25.62 -3.14
C ASN A 127 -15.26 25.68 -1.70
N ASP A 128 -15.83 24.89 -0.78
CA ASP A 128 -15.49 24.86 0.64
C ASP A 128 -15.72 26.22 1.36
N ARG A 129 -16.63 27.06 0.85
CA ARG A 129 -16.99 28.34 1.48
C ARG A 129 -18.27 28.21 2.29
N MET A 130 -18.24 28.75 3.51
CA MET A 130 -19.43 28.87 4.34
C MET A 130 -20.39 29.94 3.77
N PRO A 131 -21.72 29.77 3.90
CA PRO A 131 -22.66 30.84 3.61
C PRO A 131 -22.43 32.00 4.59
N SER A 132 -22.50 33.24 4.07
CA SER A 132 -22.35 34.49 4.83
C SER A 132 -23.69 35.02 5.30
#